data_AF-A0A976KMJ5-F1
#
_entry.id   AF-A0A976KMJ5-F1
#
_cell.length_a   1.000
_cell.length_b   1.000
_cell.length_c   1.000
_cell.angle_alpha   90.00
_cell.angle_beta   90.00
_cell.angle_gamma   90.00
#
_symmetry.space_group_name_H-M   'P 1'
#
loop_
_entity.id
_entity.type
_entity.pdbx_description
1 polymer ?
#
loop_
_entity_poly.entity_id
_entity_poly.type
_entity_poly.pdbx_seq_one_letter_code
_entity_poly.pdbx_strand_id
1 'polypeptide(L)'
;MKTESHSAPLISLALLSASALGTELYLVRLFAIIQWHHAAYMIISLALLGYGISGSVLALSRNYLLKHFKFIYPSLITVFALILPTCLWIVQRLDFNAELLLWRVDAWAGLAGTYLLLTLPFLVAAMAIGLVLDACRSSITRLYAADLTGAGIGALTMVMFMQVLPIDRLPVVLVILSLFGAAIALMELRHHKTRYAFLILAVSMMLWFLPDKIFQPQVSEFKPLSQTLRIKDTQLVQESSGPLGLLSVVKSPTVPFRHAPGLSFSTPVIPGEQLALFHDAGAMSAINRIDSAKHAIWFDWMPSALPYHTDKPARVLIAGAGGGMDAQQALMLSEAVIDIVEPDHQHIELIRDRYGEWSGLGDRADPRISFYSADIREYLSQSDVRYDLIILAGGEAGTAGLQSLDTRYAHTVNAYREYLYHLTTDGHIVITSWLQLPPRTVLKQVASAAQALRENGIANPGNNLMLIRSLQT
;
A
#
# COMPACT_ATOMS: atom_id res chain seq x y z
N MET A 1 -50.46 4.63 13.05
CA MET A 1 -49.75 4.75 11.76
C MET A 1 -49.64 3.36 11.14
N LYS A 2 -50.34 3.08 10.03
CA LYS A 2 -50.14 1.84 9.28
C LYS A 2 -48.76 1.93 8.61
N THR A 3 -47.81 1.13 9.08
CA THR A 3 -46.52 0.95 8.39
C THR A 3 -46.80 0.26 7.05
N GLU A 4 -46.70 1.01 5.94
CA GLU A 4 -46.67 0.38 4.62
C GLU A 4 -45.51 -0.64 4.60
N SER A 5 -45.83 -1.89 4.33
CA SER A 5 -44.83 -2.95 4.14
C SER A 5 -44.10 -2.70 2.82
N HIS A 6 -43.04 -1.89 2.87
CA HIS A 6 -42.15 -1.73 1.72
C HIS A 6 -41.43 -3.06 1.42
N SER A 7 -41.26 -3.38 0.13
CA SER A 7 -40.38 -4.48 -0.29
C SER A 7 -38.96 -4.15 0.16
N ALA A 8 -38.32 -5.06 0.88
CA ALA A 8 -36.95 -4.89 1.35
C ALA A 8 -35.99 -4.93 0.15
N PRO A 9 -35.26 -3.85 -0.17
CA PRO A 9 -34.40 -3.79 -1.34
C PRO A 9 -33.03 -4.41 -1.01
N LEU A 10 -32.93 -5.74 -1.09
CA LEU A 10 -31.76 -6.49 -0.63
C LEU A 10 -30.55 -6.33 -1.58
N ILE A 11 -30.79 -6.39 -2.89
CA ILE A 11 -29.71 -6.42 -3.87
C ILE A 11 -29.09 -5.04 -4.03
N SER A 12 -29.92 -4.00 -4.12
CA SER A 12 -29.40 -2.63 -4.21
C SER A 12 -28.66 -2.20 -2.95
N LEU A 13 -29.09 -2.68 -1.77
CA LEU A 13 -28.37 -2.45 -0.51
C LEU A 13 -26.99 -3.13 -0.55
N ALA A 14 -26.94 -4.41 -0.92
CA ALA A 14 -25.67 -5.13 -1.02
C ALA A 14 -24.69 -4.46 -2.00
N LEU A 15 -25.16 -3.97 -3.14
CA LEU A 15 -24.33 -3.27 -4.13
C LEU A 15 -23.82 -1.91 -3.63
N LEU A 16 -24.68 -1.16 -2.92
CA LEU A 16 -24.27 0.09 -2.28
C LEU A 16 -23.19 -0.16 -1.21
N SER A 17 -23.39 -1.15 -0.34
CA SER A 17 -22.43 -1.51 0.72
C SER A 17 -21.12 -2.02 0.13
N ALA A 18 -21.18 -2.81 -0.95
CA ALA A 18 -20.01 -3.23 -1.70
C ALA A 18 -19.22 -2.03 -2.25
N SER A 19 -19.91 -1.05 -2.82
CA SER A 19 -19.28 0.15 -3.37
C SER A 19 -18.75 1.09 -2.28
N ALA A 20 -19.44 1.22 -1.14
CA ALA A 20 -19.00 2.03 -0.02
C ALA A 20 -17.70 1.47 0.59
N LEU A 21 -17.64 0.16 0.87
CA LEU A 21 -16.42 -0.46 1.39
C LEU A 21 -15.30 -0.51 0.34
N GLY A 22 -15.65 -0.76 -0.93
CA GLY A 22 -14.69 -0.68 -2.04
C GLY A 22 -14.10 0.73 -2.18
N THR A 23 -14.89 1.77 -1.93
CA THR A 23 -14.43 3.18 -1.89
C THR A 23 -13.44 3.41 -0.75
N GLU A 24 -13.70 2.85 0.43
CA GLU A 24 -12.79 2.94 1.57
C GLU A 24 -11.43 2.32 1.25
N LEU A 25 -11.41 1.09 0.72
CA LEU A 25 -10.18 0.41 0.30
C LEU A 25 -9.46 1.13 -0.84
N TYR A 26 -10.22 1.63 -1.82
CA TYR A 26 -9.68 2.44 -2.91
C TYR A 26 -8.93 3.67 -2.38
N LEU A 27 -9.60 4.44 -1.50
CA LEU A 27 -9.03 5.65 -0.93
C LEU A 27 -7.73 5.33 -0.17
N VAL A 28 -7.68 4.22 0.57
CA VAL A 28 -6.48 3.82 1.33
C VAL A 28 -5.28 3.67 0.40
N ARG A 29 -5.46 2.97 -0.72
CA ARG A 29 -4.39 2.78 -1.71
C ARG A 29 -4.10 4.06 -2.50
N LEU A 30 -5.12 4.80 -2.92
CA LEU A 30 -4.93 6.07 -3.64
C LEU A 30 -4.06 7.02 -2.81
N PHE A 31 -4.40 7.23 -1.54
CA PHE A 31 -3.67 8.12 -0.66
C PHE A 31 -2.24 7.65 -0.31
N ALA A 32 -2.00 6.33 -0.25
CA ALA A 32 -0.64 5.80 -0.10
C ALA A 32 0.27 6.21 -1.28
N ILE A 33 -0.30 6.24 -2.49
CA ILE A 33 0.41 6.62 -3.73
C ILE A 33 0.56 8.14 -3.84
N ILE A 34 -0.54 8.90 -3.71
CA ILE A 34 -0.51 10.36 -3.94
C ILE A 34 0.12 11.15 -2.79
N GLN A 35 -0.03 10.67 -1.56
CA GLN A 35 0.43 11.27 -0.31
C GLN A 35 1.23 10.20 0.45
N TRP A 36 1.06 10.01 1.77
CA TRP A 36 1.79 8.98 2.52
C TRP A 36 0.85 7.95 3.13
N HIS A 37 1.37 6.76 3.44
CA HIS A 37 0.60 5.62 3.99
C HIS A 37 -0.22 5.95 5.25
N HIS A 38 0.18 6.96 6.04
CA HIS A 38 -0.53 7.38 7.25
C HIS A 38 -1.95 7.92 6.99
N ALA A 39 -2.25 8.33 5.75
CA ALA A 39 -3.59 8.74 5.36
C ALA A 39 -4.61 7.57 5.41
N ALA A 40 -4.16 6.32 5.51
CA ALA A 40 -5.04 5.16 5.71
C ALA A 40 -5.92 5.29 6.97
N TYR A 41 -5.34 5.68 8.11
CA TYR A 41 -6.09 5.87 9.37
C TYR A 41 -7.10 7.02 9.28
N MET A 42 -6.75 8.06 8.52
CA MET A 42 -7.64 9.18 8.23
C MET A 42 -8.90 8.68 7.51
N ILE A 43 -8.77 7.80 6.52
CA ILE A 43 -9.89 7.34 5.70
C ILE A 43 -10.92 6.57 6.52
N ILE A 44 -10.46 5.67 7.41
CA ILE A 44 -11.35 4.95 8.34
C ILE A 44 -12.10 5.95 9.24
N SER A 45 -11.38 6.95 9.76
CA SER A 45 -11.97 8.00 10.61
C SER A 45 -13.01 8.84 9.85
N LEU A 46 -12.76 9.13 8.56
CA LEU A 46 -13.67 9.87 7.68
C LEU A 46 -14.93 9.07 7.37
N ALA A 47 -14.80 7.76 7.13
CA ALA A 47 -15.93 6.87 6.96
C ALA A 47 -16.81 6.89 8.22
N LEU A 48 -16.22 6.69 9.41
CA LEU A 48 -16.95 6.75 10.69
C LEU A 48 -17.61 8.12 10.94
N LEU A 49 -16.93 9.22 10.60
CA LEU A 49 -17.48 10.57 10.69
C LEU A 49 -18.71 10.73 9.78
N GLY A 50 -18.62 10.27 8.52
CA GLY A 50 -19.73 10.32 7.57
C GLY A 50 -20.95 9.53 8.05
N TYR A 51 -20.72 8.33 8.61
CA TYR A 51 -21.76 7.52 9.22
C TYR A 51 -22.39 8.20 10.46
N GLY A 52 -21.58 8.82 11.31
CA GLY A 52 -22.05 9.56 12.48
C GLY A 52 -22.92 10.79 12.13
N ILE A 53 -22.50 11.57 11.12
CA ILE A 53 -23.27 12.72 10.62
C ILE A 53 -24.59 12.23 10.01
N SER A 54 -24.55 11.17 9.20
CA SER A 54 -25.74 10.56 8.61
C SER A 54 -26.77 10.16 9.68
N GLY A 55 -26.35 9.53 10.78
CA GLY A 55 -27.26 9.17 11.88
C GLY A 55 -27.98 10.37 12.49
N SER A 56 -27.28 11.50 12.63
CA SER A 56 -27.86 12.75 13.12
C SER A 56 -28.87 13.34 12.14
N VAL A 57 -28.54 13.36 10.83
CA VAL A 57 -29.44 13.83 9.76
C VAL A 57 -30.70 12.96 9.68
N LEU A 58 -30.53 11.63 9.75
CA LEU A 58 -31.64 10.67 9.75
C LEU A 58 -32.56 10.88 10.96
N ALA A 59 -32.00 11.10 12.15
CA ALA A 59 -32.80 11.35 13.36
C ALA A 59 -33.65 12.63 13.25
N LEU A 60 -33.07 13.72 12.72
CA LEU A 60 -33.74 15.02 12.60
C LEU A 60 -34.78 15.07 11.46
N SER A 61 -34.50 14.40 10.34
CA SER A 61 -35.33 14.46 9.12
C SER A 61 -36.16 13.19 8.89
N ARG A 62 -36.19 12.28 9.87
CA ARG A 62 -36.79 10.94 9.80
C ARG A 62 -38.15 10.90 9.10
N ASN A 63 -39.10 11.70 9.58
CA ASN A 63 -40.49 11.66 9.11
C ASN A 63 -40.60 12.05 7.62
N TYR A 64 -39.80 13.02 7.18
CA TYR A 64 -39.78 13.44 5.78
C TYR A 64 -39.14 12.39 4.88
N LEU A 65 -38.01 11.82 5.32
CA LEU A 65 -37.27 10.81 4.56
C LEU A 65 -38.08 9.52 4.39
N LEU A 66 -38.74 9.05 5.45
CA LEU A 66 -39.60 7.86 5.39
C LEU A 66 -40.83 8.09 4.50
N LYS A 67 -41.44 9.28 4.54
CA LYS A 67 -42.59 9.61 3.69
C LYS A 67 -42.26 9.51 2.20
N HIS A 68 -41.03 9.84 1.80
CA HIS A 68 -40.58 9.82 0.40
C HIS A 68 -39.54 8.72 0.13
N PHE A 69 -39.54 7.65 0.94
CA PHE A 69 -38.53 6.59 0.89
C PHE A 69 -38.26 6.05 -0.51
N LYS A 70 -39.32 5.71 -1.26
CA LYS A 70 -39.22 5.10 -2.60
C LYS A 70 -38.52 5.99 -3.64
N PHE A 71 -38.48 7.31 -3.41
CA PHE A 71 -37.77 8.25 -4.26
C PHE A 71 -36.37 8.55 -3.70
N ILE A 72 -36.27 8.84 -2.40
CA ILE A 72 -35.03 9.29 -1.78
C ILE A 72 -33.97 8.21 -1.80
N TYR A 73 -34.30 6.94 -1.51
CA TYR A 73 -33.29 5.90 -1.43
C TYR A 73 -32.51 5.69 -2.74
N PRO A 74 -33.16 5.45 -3.91
CA PRO A 74 -32.43 5.38 -5.19
C PRO A 74 -31.70 6.68 -5.53
N SER A 75 -32.27 7.84 -5.17
CA SER A 75 -31.61 9.14 -5.38
C SER A 75 -30.32 9.27 -4.59
N LEU A 76 -30.26 8.79 -3.35
CA LEU A 76 -29.03 8.80 -2.55
C LEU A 76 -27.95 7.92 -3.15
N ILE A 77 -28.30 6.73 -3.67
CA ILE A 77 -27.34 5.88 -4.37
C ILE A 77 -26.79 6.58 -5.62
N THR A 78 -27.65 7.23 -6.41
CA THR A 78 -27.20 8.01 -7.57
C THR A 78 -26.32 9.19 -7.16
N VAL A 79 -26.66 9.90 -6.09
CA VAL A 79 -25.84 11.00 -5.56
C VAL A 79 -24.48 10.47 -5.09
N PHE A 80 -24.43 9.31 -4.44
CA PHE A 80 -23.18 8.65 -4.06
C PHE A 80 -22.30 8.38 -5.31
N ALA A 81 -22.88 7.83 -6.36
CA ALA A 81 -22.18 7.56 -7.62
C ALA A 81 -21.60 8.82 -8.29
N LEU A 82 -22.22 9.98 -8.12
CA LEU A 82 -21.76 11.25 -8.70
C LEU A 82 -20.78 11.99 -7.78
N ILE A 83 -21.03 11.97 -6.48
CA ILE A 83 -20.24 12.73 -5.50
C ILE A 83 -18.87 12.11 -5.30
N LEU A 84 -18.75 10.77 -5.35
CA LEU A 84 -17.48 10.07 -5.22
C LEU A 84 -16.40 10.57 -6.21
N PRO A 85 -16.56 10.44 -7.54
CA PRO A 85 -15.56 10.89 -8.50
C PRO A 85 -15.35 12.41 -8.45
N THR A 86 -16.38 13.17 -8.11
CA THR A 86 -16.30 14.63 -8.00
C THR A 86 -15.43 15.05 -6.82
N CYS A 87 -15.65 14.46 -5.64
CA CYS A 87 -14.82 14.69 -4.46
C CYS A 87 -13.36 14.29 -4.72
N LEU A 88 -13.13 13.13 -5.34
CA LEU A 88 -11.78 12.68 -5.73
C LEU A 88 -11.07 13.67 -6.67
N TRP A 89 -11.80 14.20 -7.65
CA TRP A 89 -11.28 15.16 -8.62
C TRP A 89 -10.94 16.51 -7.97
N ILE A 90 -11.77 16.98 -7.03
CA ILE A 90 -11.52 18.23 -6.29
C ILE A 90 -10.35 18.05 -5.32
N VAL A 91 -10.32 16.95 -4.56
CA VAL A 91 -9.30 16.71 -3.52
C VAL A 91 -7.89 16.65 -4.12
N GLN A 92 -7.73 16.05 -5.30
CA GLN A 92 -6.43 16.04 -5.98
C GLN A 92 -5.95 17.42 -6.43
N ARG A 93 -6.84 18.41 -6.52
CA ARG A 93 -6.50 19.81 -6.86
C ARG A 93 -6.35 20.71 -5.64
N LEU A 94 -6.74 20.23 -4.46
CA LEU A 94 -6.45 20.95 -3.23
C LEU A 94 -4.94 20.87 -2.99
N ASP A 95 -4.30 22.03 -2.82
CA ASP A 95 -2.89 22.15 -2.43
C ASP A 95 -2.73 21.73 -0.97
N PHE A 96 -2.93 20.44 -0.69
CA PHE A 96 -2.70 19.84 0.60
C PHE A 96 -1.39 19.05 0.56
N ASN A 97 -0.43 19.50 1.37
CA ASN A 97 0.77 18.75 1.67
C ASN A 97 0.94 18.65 3.20
N ALA A 98 1.01 17.42 3.70
CA ALA A 98 1.22 17.14 5.12
C ALA A 98 2.54 17.73 5.66
N GLU A 99 3.60 17.78 4.85
CA GLU A 99 4.89 18.34 5.26
C GLU A 99 4.82 19.84 5.53
N LEU A 100 3.90 20.55 4.89
CA LEU A 100 3.73 22.00 5.05
C LEU A 100 2.88 22.36 6.28
N LEU A 101 2.17 21.42 6.92
CA LEU A 101 1.28 21.70 8.05
C LEU A 101 1.96 22.44 9.22
N LEU A 102 3.24 22.14 9.46
CA LEU A 102 4.02 22.76 10.53
C LEU A 102 4.53 24.15 10.16
N TRP A 103 4.63 24.47 8.87
CA TRP A 103 5.25 25.69 8.36
C TRP A 103 4.24 26.69 7.79
N ARG A 104 3.06 26.23 7.37
CA ARG A 104 2.02 26.99 6.67
C ARG A 104 0.66 26.77 7.34
N VAL A 105 0.12 27.82 7.95
CA VAL A 105 -1.18 27.78 8.64
C VAL A 105 -2.32 27.51 7.66
N ASP A 106 -2.20 28.00 6.43
CA ASP A 106 -3.18 27.78 5.37
C ASP A 106 -3.25 26.32 4.88
N ALA A 107 -2.19 25.53 5.10
CA ALA A 107 -2.23 24.08 4.84
C ALA A 107 -3.28 23.35 5.71
N TRP A 108 -3.62 23.89 6.89
CA TRP A 108 -4.70 23.35 7.73
C TRP A 108 -6.08 23.52 7.09
N ALA A 109 -6.30 24.59 6.32
CA ALA A 109 -7.55 24.76 5.56
C ALA A 109 -7.65 23.73 4.43
N GLY A 110 -6.52 23.43 3.76
CA GLY A 110 -6.44 22.34 2.79
C GLY A 110 -6.76 20.98 3.40
N LEU A 111 -6.20 20.68 4.59
CA LEU A 111 -6.51 19.46 5.34
C LEU A 111 -8.00 19.37 5.69
N ALA A 112 -8.57 20.44 6.27
CA ALA A 112 -9.98 20.48 6.63
C ALA A 112 -10.88 20.32 5.39
N GLY A 113 -10.52 20.95 4.28
CA GLY A 113 -11.21 20.79 2.99
C GLY A 113 -11.20 19.35 2.50
N THR A 114 -10.04 18.68 2.55
CA THR A 114 -9.92 17.25 2.21
C THR A 114 -10.79 16.38 3.11
N TYR A 115 -10.79 16.61 4.42
CA TYR A 115 -11.63 15.87 5.36
C TYR A 115 -13.12 16.07 5.05
N LEU A 116 -13.56 17.31 4.89
CA LEU A 116 -14.97 17.62 4.62
C LEU A 116 -15.43 16.99 3.30
N LEU A 117 -14.64 17.12 2.23
CA LEU A 117 -14.99 16.58 0.91
C LEU A 117 -15.06 15.05 0.91
N LEU A 118 -14.08 14.37 1.52
CA LEU A 118 -14.05 12.91 1.54
C LEU A 118 -15.07 12.30 2.51
N THR A 119 -15.59 13.07 3.46
CA THR A 119 -16.70 12.62 4.32
C THR A 119 -18.02 12.53 3.55
N LEU A 120 -18.22 13.34 2.50
CA LEU A 120 -19.49 13.44 1.79
C LEU A 120 -19.96 12.12 1.12
N PRO A 121 -19.12 11.36 0.38
CA PRO A 121 -19.54 10.07 -0.16
C PRO A 121 -20.01 9.11 0.94
N PHE A 122 -19.26 8.99 2.04
CA PHE A 122 -19.62 8.11 3.15
C PHE A 122 -20.90 8.55 3.87
N LEU A 123 -21.11 9.86 4.02
CA LEU A 123 -22.36 10.41 4.55
C LEU A 123 -23.56 9.99 3.69
N VAL A 124 -23.47 10.14 2.36
CA VAL A 124 -24.56 9.80 1.45
C VAL A 124 -24.83 8.30 1.45
N ALA A 125 -23.78 7.47 1.39
CA ALA A 125 -23.91 6.02 1.46
C ALA A 125 -24.55 5.57 2.78
N ALA A 126 -24.04 6.05 3.92
CA ALA A 126 -24.59 5.73 5.23
C ALA A 126 -26.04 6.20 5.39
N MET A 127 -26.40 7.32 4.78
CA MET A 127 -27.77 7.83 4.84
C MET A 127 -28.73 6.94 4.06
N ALA A 128 -28.31 6.41 2.92
CA ALA A 128 -29.09 5.42 2.16
C ALA A 128 -29.24 4.10 2.94
N ILE A 129 -28.15 3.56 3.50
CA ILE A 129 -28.15 2.33 4.30
C ILE A 129 -29.06 2.51 5.53
N GLY A 130 -28.83 3.55 6.32
CA GLY A 130 -29.61 3.84 7.53
C GLY A 130 -31.10 4.09 7.24
N LEU A 131 -31.42 4.76 6.13
CA LEU A 131 -32.80 4.99 5.71
C LEU A 131 -33.53 3.68 5.37
N VAL A 132 -32.88 2.74 4.67
CA VAL A 132 -33.47 1.43 4.37
C VAL A 132 -33.71 0.61 5.62
N LEU A 133 -32.75 0.58 6.54
CA LEU A 133 -32.88 -0.14 7.81
C LEU A 133 -34.03 0.42 8.66
N ASP A 134 -34.25 1.73 8.65
CA ASP A 134 -35.36 2.37 9.36
C ASP A 134 -36.72 2.20 8.64
N ALA A 135 -36.75 2.22 7.31
CA ALA A 135 -37.97 2.05 6.53
C ALA A 135 -38.49 0.60 6.54
N CYS A 136 -37.59 -0.39 6.57
CA CYS A 136 -37.90 -1.80 6.42
C CYS A 136 -37.60 -2.63 7.69
N ARG A 137 -37.91 -2.07 8.88
CA ARG A 137 -37.64 -2.69 10.20
C ARG A 137 -38.09 -4.14 10.35
N SER A 138 -39.17 -4.55 9.68
CA SER A 138 -39.69 -5.92 9.71
C SER A 138 -38.75 -6.96 9.07
N SER A 139 -37.80 -6.51 8.26
CA SER A 139 -36.83 -7.37 7.55
C SER A 139 -35.38 -7.02 7.90
N ILE A 140 -35.16 -6.42 9.08
CA ILE A 140 -33.84 -5.92 9.49
C ILE A 140 -32.74 -6.99 9.43
N THR A 141 -33.03 -8.23 9.83
CA THR A 141 -32.07 -9.34 9.78
C THR A 141 -31.60 -9.64 8.36
N ARG A 142 -32.53 -9.62 7.38
CA ARG A 142 -32.20 -9.87 5.96
C ARG A 142 -31.42 -8.70 5.35
N LEU A 143 -31.77 -7.47 5.72
CA LEU A 143 -31.08 -6.27 5.26
C LEU A 143 -29.67 -6.19 5.83
N TYR A 144 -29.49 -6.50 7.11
CA TYR A 144 -28.19 -6.55 7.74
C TYR A 144 -27.30 -7.66 7.15
N ALA A 145 -27.89 -8.83 6.86
CA ALA A 145 -27.17 -9.89 6.14
C ALA A 145 -26.75 -9.44 4.73
N ALA A 146 -27.63 -8.75 3.99
CA ALA A 146 -27.32 -8.22 2.65
C ALA A 146 -26.23 -7.14 2.69
N ASP A 147 -26.28 -6.24 3.67
CA ASP A 147 -25.28 -5.18 3.91
C ASP A 147 -23.89 -5.79 4.19
N LEU A 148 -23.78 -6.68 5.18
CA LEU A 148 -22.52 -7.34 5.53
C LEU A 148 -21.97 -8.21 4.39
N THR A 149 -22.84 -8.97 3.71
CA THR A 149 -22.43 -9.82 2.58
C THR A 149 -21.97 -8.97 1.40
N GLY A 150 -22.71 -7.90 1.09
CA GLY A 150 -22.36 -6.95 0.05
C GLY A 150 -21.01 -6.28 0.33
N ALA A 151 -20.81 -5.77 1.54
CA ALA A 151 -19.55 -5.21 1.98
C ALA A 151 -18.40 -6.24 1.85
N GLY A 152 -18.55 -7.45 2.39
CA GLY A 152 -17.53 -8.50 2.30
C GLY A 152 -17.16 -8.90 0.86
N ILE A 153 -18.16 -9.10 -0.01
CA ILE A 153 -17.93 -9.35 -1.44
C ILE A 153 -17.27 -8.14 -2.10
N GLY A 154 -17.69 -6.93 -1.77
CA GLY A 154 -17.11 -5.68 -2.27
C GLY A 154 -15.63 -5.57 -1.94
N ALA A 155 -15.23 -5.86 -0.69
CA ALA A 155 -13.83 -5.84 -0.28
C ALA A 155 -12.98 -6.84 -1.07
N LEU A 156 -13.41 -8.10 -1.14
CA LEU A 156 -12.69 -9.14 -1.90
C LEU A 156 -12.58 -8.77 -3.38
N THR A 157 -13.70 -8.34 -3.98
CA THR A 157 -13.76 -7.96 -5.39
C THR A 157 -12.86 -6.76 -5.68
N MET A 158 -12.80 -5.78 -4.76
CA MET A 158 -11.94 -4.61 -4.89
C MET A 158 -10.45 -4.98 -4.88
N VAL A 159 -10.03 -5.87 -3.98
CA VAL A 159 -8.66 -6.38 -3.94
C VAL A 159 -8.31 -7.14 -5.22
N MET A 160 -9.21 -7.97 -5.74
CA MET A 160 -9.01 -8.65 -7.02
C MET A 160 -8.93 -7.67 -8.20
N PHE A 161 -9.78 -6.63 -8.24
CA PHE A 161 -9.69 -5.60 -9.27
C PHE A 161 -8.39 -4.81 -9.21
N MET A 162 -7.83 -4.56 -8.02
CA MET A 162 -6.51 -3.92 -7.91
C MET A 162 -5.41 -4.76 -8.56
N GLN A 163 -5.51 -6.10 -8.61
CA GLN A 163 -4.50 -6.96 -9.24
C GLN A 163 -4.52 -6.90 -10.77
N VAL A 164 -5.67 -6.58 -11.38
CA VAL A 164 -5.86 -6.70 -12.84
C VAL A 164 -6.14 -5.38 -13.54
N LEU A 165 -6.62 -4.36 -12.81
CA LEU A 165 -6.91 -3.03 -13.34
C LEU A 165 -5.91 -2.01 -12.77
N PRO A 166 -5.48 -1.04 -13.59
CA PRO A 166 -4.74 0.09 -13.08
C PRO A 166 -5.60 0.92 -12.11
N ILE A 167 -4.94 1.59 -11.18
CA ILE A 167 -5.62 2.29 -10.08
C ILE A 167 -6.55 3.42 -10.56
N ASP A 168 -6.27 4.04 -11.70
CA ASP A 168 -7.08 5.10 -12.32
C ASP A 168 -8.43 4.59 -12.84
N ARG A 169 -8.59 3.28 -13.08
CA ARG A 169 -9.85 2.67 -13.51
C ARG A 169 -10.80 2.33 -12.37
N LEU A 170 -10.30 2.19 -11.15
CA LEU A 170 -11.09 1.72 -10.01
C LEU A 170 -12.26 2.66 -9.63
N PRO A 171 -12.13 4.01 -9.68
CA PRO A 171 -13.28 4.90 -9.47
C PRO A 171 -14.43 4.63 -10.43
N VAL A 172 -14.13 4.34 -11.71
CA VAL A 172 -15.15 4.05 -12.72
C VAL A 172 -15.92 2.79 -12.34
N VAL A 173 -15.24 1.75 -11.87
CA VAL A 173 -15.87 0.51 -11.39
C VAL A 173 -16.83 0.78 -10.24
N LEU A 174 -16.42 1.59 -9.25
CA LEU A 174 -17.25 1.95 -8.09
C LEU A 174 -18.49 2.76 -8.51
N VAL A 175 -18.34 3.68 -9.45
CA VAL A 175 -19.46 4.45 -10.02
C VAL A 175 -20.44 3.54 -10.76
N ILE A 176 -19.94 2.62 -11.59
CA ILE A 176 -20.76 1.64 -12.32
C ILE A 176 -21.54 0.78 -11.32
N LEU A 177 -20.88 0.26 -10.30
CA LEU A 177 -21.50 -0.57 -9.26
C LEU A 177 -22.60 0.17 -8.53
N SER A 178 -22.35 1.44 -8.18
CA SER A 178 -23.34 2.31 -7.52
C SER A 178 -24.54 2.62 -8.42
N LEU A 179 -24.31 3.01 -9.67
CA LEU A 179 -25.40 3.28 -10.63
C LEU A 179 -26.23 2.02 -10.91
N PHE A 180 -25.57 0.87 -11.00
CA PHE A 180 -26.26 -0.42 -11.11
C PHE A 180 -27.14 -0.71 -9.89
N GLY A 181 -26.62 -0.44 -8.67
CA GLY A 181 -27.39 -0.48 -7.43
C GLY A 181 -28.60 0.46 -7.44
N ALA A 182 -28.45 1.69 -7.95
CA ALA A 182 -29.54 2.66 -8.07
C ALA A 182 -30.64 2.20 -9.06
N ALA A 183 -30.24 1.62 -10.20
CA ALA A 183 -31.15 1.05 -11.18
C ALA A 183 -31.96 -0.13 -10.59
N ILE A 184 -31.28 -1.03 -9.87
CA ILE A 184 -31.92 -2.15 -9.17
C ILE A 184 -32.87 -1.65 -8.07
N ALA A 185 -32.48 -0.62 -7.31
CA ALA A 185 -33.34 -0.02 -6.29
C ALA A 185 -34.67 0.48 -6.86
N LEU A 186 -34.66 1.12 -8.04
CA LEU A 186 -35.87 1.55 -8.73
C LEU A 186 -36.79 0.37 -9.10
N MET A 187 -36.19 -0.77 -9.45
CA MET A 187 -36.91 -2.01 -9.80
C MET A 187 -37.48 -2.72 -8.55
N GLU A 188 -36.67 -2.91 -7.50
CA GLU A 188 -37.07 -3.56 -6.24
C GLU A 188 -38.21 -2.80 -5.51
N LEU A 189 -38.18 -1.47 -5.59
CA LEU A 189 -39.19 -0.60 -4.97
C LEU A 189 -40.42 -0.37 -5.86
N ARG A 190 -40.45 -0.94 -7.08
CA ARG A 190 -41.51 -0.79 -8.09
C ARG A 190 -41.91 0.68 -8.28
N HIS A 191 -40.92 1.56 -8.38
CA HIS A 191 -41.16 2.98 -8.50
C HIS A 191 -41.79 3.33 -9.87
N HIS A 192 -42.65 4.34 -9.96
CA HIS A 192 -43.29 4.77 -11.22
C HIS A 192 -42.30 5.20 -12.33
N LYS A 193 -41.02 5.41 -11.96
CA LYS A 193 -39.90 5.78 -12.85
C LYS A 193 -38.98 4.60 -13.18
N THR A 194 -39.42 3.35 -13.08
CA THR A 194 -38.62 2.16 -13.45
C THR A 194 -38.05 2.22 -14.87
N ARG A 195 -38.71 2.91 -15.82
CA ARG A 195 -38.16 3.14 -17.17
C ARG A 195 -36.78 3.81 -17.20
N TYR A 196 -36.46 4.63 -16.20
CA TYR A 196 -35.16 5.29 -16.09
C TYR A 196 -34.06 4.34 -15.59
N ALA A 197 -34.40 3.17 -15.03
CA ALA A 197 -33.41 2.17 -14.66
C ALA A 197 -32.62 1.68 -15.89
N PHE A 198 -33.28 1.51 -17.04
CA PHE A 198 -32.61 1.15 -18.30
C PHE A 198 -31.65 2.24 -18.79
N LEU A 199 -32.03 3.51 -18.62
CA LEU A 199 -31.14 4.63 -18.95
C LEU A 199 -29.91 4.63 -18.04
N ILE A 200 -30.10 4.47 -16.72
CA ILE A 200 -28.99 4.41 -15.75
C ILE A 200 -28.06 3.23 -16.06
N LEU A 201 -28.63 2.08 -16.43
CA LEU A 201 -27.87 0.91 -16.84
C LEU A 201 -27.05 1.18 -18.11
N ALA A 202 -27.66 1.78 -19.14
CA ALA A 202 -26.98 2.14 -20.37
C ALA A 202 -25.84 3.15 -20.12
N VAL A 203 -26.07 4.16 -19.28
CA VAL A 203 -25.04 5.13 -18.87
C VAL A 203 -23.92 4.41 -18.12
N SER A 204 -24.23 3.50 -17.18
CA SER A 204 -23.22 2.74 -16.45
C SER A 204 -22.33 1.92 -17.38
N MET A 205 -22.89 1.27 -18.41
CA MET A 205 -22.11 0.54 -19.42
C MET A 205 -21.25 1.48 -20.26
N MET A 206 -21.75 2.68 -20.59
CA MET A 206 -20.99 3.66 -21.37
C MET A 206 -19.77 4.20 -20.61
N LEU A 207 -19.84 4.31 -19.28
CA LEU A 207 -18.73 4.78 -18.44
C LEU A 207 -17.48 3.89 -18.54
N TRP A 208 -17.65 2.59 -18.83
CA TRP A 208 -16.51 1.69 -19.03
C TRP A 208 -15.59 2.11 -20.18
N PHE A 209 -16.18 2.72 -21.22
CA PHE A 209 -15.45 3.18 -22.40
C PHE A 209 -14.80 4.56 -22.24
N LEU A 210 -14.86 5.15 -21.04
CA LEU A 210 -14.12 6.35 -20.75
C LEU A 210 -12.60 6.11 -20.88
N PRO A 211 -11.82 7.08 -21.36
CA PRO A 211 -10.36 6.97 -21.41
C PRO A 211 -9.76 6.84 -20.01
N ASP A 212 -8.70 6.02 -19.89
CA ASP A 212 -8.00 5.73 -18.63
C ASP A 212 -7.54 7.02 -17.91
N LYS A 213 -7.18 8.04 -18.69
CA LYS A 213 -6.52 9.23 -18.19
C LYS A 213 -7.37 10.17 -17.31
N ILE A 214 -8.68 9.94 -17.19
CA ILE A 214 -9.58 10.88 -16.49
C ILE A 214 -9.29 10.97 -15.00
N PHE A 215 -8.95 9.83 -14.38
CA PHE A 215 -8.73 9.73 -12.93
C PHE A 215 -7.28 9.38 -12.58
N GLN A 216 -6.33 9.85 -13.40
CA GLN A 216 -4.92 9.66 -13.13
C GLN A 216 -4.54 10.26 -11.77
N PRO A 217 -3.96 9.45 -10.87
CA PRO A 217 -3.48 9.92 -9.58
C PRO A 217 -2.45 11.03 -9.75
N GLN A 218 -2.68 12.18 -9.13
CA GLN A 218 -1.70 13.26 -9.04
C GLN A 218 -0.80 13.04 -7.84
N VAL A 219 0.36 12.43 -8.08
CA VAL A 219 1.38 12.21 -7.06
C VAL A 219 1.91 13.55 -6.56
N SER A 220 2.00 13.72 -5.23
CA SER A 220 2.56 14.90 -4.60
C SER A 220 3.91 15.27 -5.19
N GLU A 221 4.15 16.57 -5.39
CA GLU A 221 5.43 17.04 -5.92
C GLU A 221 6.61 16.69 -5.00
N PHE A 222 6.37 16.50 -3.71
CA PHE A 222 7.38 16.23 -2.68
C PHE A 222 7.77 14.74 -2.61
N LYS A 223 7.02 13.87 -3.29
CA LYS A 223 7.37 12.45 -3.40
C LYS A 223 8.68 12.27 -4.17
N PRO A 224 9.57 11.35 -3.73
CA PRO A 224 10.85 11.13 -4.41
C PRO A 224 10.72 10.77 -5.89
N LEU A 225 9.66 10.03 -6.30
CA LEU A 225 9.40 9.76 -7.71
C LEU A 225 9.16 11.06 -8.51
N SER A 226 8.29 11.94 -8.02
CA SER A 226 7.99 13.23 -8.67
C SER A 226 9.23 14.11 -8.80
N GLN A 227 10.06 14.16 -7.76
CA GLN A 227 11.33 14.89 -7.78
C GLN A 227 12.32 14.28 -8.79
N THR A 228 12.36 12.94 -8.88
CA THR A 228 13.24 12.23 -9.80
C THR A 228 12.83 12.48 -11.25
N LEU A 229 11.53 12.48 -11.55
CA LEU A 229 11.01 12.73 -12.90
C LEU A 229 11.23 14.17 -13.41
N ARG A 230 11.64 15.10 -12.53
CA ARG A 230 12.05 16.47 -12.90
C ARG A 230 13.50 16.55 -13.39
N ILE A 231 14.30 15.51 -13.17
CA ILE A 231 15.68 15.46 -13.65
C ILE A 231 15.66 15.33 -15.18
N LYS A 232 16.64 15.95 -15.85
CA LYS A 232 16.69 15.97 -17.31
C LYS A 232 16.76 14.54 -17.88
N ASP A 233 15.94 14.29 -18.89
CA ASP A 233 15.86 13.03 -19.66
C ASP A 233 15.43 11.79 -18.84
N THR A 234 14.90 11.96 -17.61
CA THR A 234 14.34 10.83 -16.86
C THR A 234 13.02 10.37 -17.41
N GLN A 235 12.81 9.04 -17.47
CA GLN A 235 11.63 8.43 -18.05
C GLN A 235 11.13 7.29 -17.17
N LEU A 236 9.81 7.24 -16.96
CA LEU A 236 9.13 6.06 -16.41
C LEU A 236 9.13 4.98 -17.49
N VAL A 237 9.81 3.87 -17.23
CA VAL A 237 9.98 2.76 -18.19
C VAL A 237 8.98 1.64 -17.92
N GLN A 238 8.65 1.41 -16.66
CA GLN A 238 7.71 0.37 -16.25
C GLN A 238 6.87 0.86 -15.07
N GLU A 239 5.59 0.49 -15.07
CA GLU A 239 4.71 0.63 -13.92
C GLU A 239 3.94 -0.67 -13.72
N SER A 240 3.79 -1.10 -12.45
CA SER A 240 2.94 -2.22 -12.07
C SER A 240 2.14 -1.84 -10.83
N SER A 241 0.82 -2.00 -10.90
CA SER A 241 -0.09 -1.65 -9.82
C SER A 241 -0.74 -2.90 -9.26
N GLY A 242 -0.75 -3.03 -7.95
CA GLY A 242 -1.60 -4.00 -7.28
C GLY A 242 -1.99 -3.65 -5.85
N PRO A 243 -2.53 -4.63 -5.11
CA PRO A 243 -3.11 -4.38 -3.79
C PRO A 243 -2.06 -4.00 -2.74
N LEU A 244 -0.81 -4.42 -2.91
CA LEU A 244 0.28 -4.15 -1.98
C LEU A 244 1.07 -2.88 -2.30
N GLY A 245 1.16 -2.52 -3.59
CA GLY A 245 2.07 -1.47 -4.05
C GLY A 245 1.80 -0.99 -5.46
N LEU A 246 2.22 0.25 -5.75
CA LEU A 246 2.52 0.72 -7.10
C LEU A 246 4.04 0.72 -7.29
N LEU A 247 4.55 -0.16 -8.12
CA LEU A 247 5.96 -0.24 -8.48
C LEU A 247 6.23 0.59 -9.73
N SER A 248 7.13 1.56 -9.62
CA SER A 248 7.52 2.43 -10.75
C SER A 248 9.03 2.29 -10.99
N VAL A 249 9.41 1.93 -12.21
CA VAL A 249 10.81 1.83 -12.64
C VAL A 249 11.17 3.01 -13.52
N VAL A 250 12.19 3.76 -13.12
CA VAL A 250 12.65 4.96 -13.81
C VAL A 250 14.05 4.76 -14.35
N LYS A 251 14.28 5.23 -15.58
CA LYS A 251 15.59 5.31 -16.21
C LYS A 251 16.03 6.76 -16.34
N SER A 252 17.31 7.02 -16.07
CA SER A 252 17.95 8.33 -16.26
C SER A 252 19.19 8.16 -17.14
N PRO A 253 19.10 8.43 -18.47
CA PRO A 253 20.23 8.28 -19.38
C PRO A 253 21.31 9.34 -19.17
N THR A 254 20.91 10.57 -18.87
CA THR A 254 21.83 11.72 -18.79
C THR A 254 22.47 11.87 -17.41
N VAL A 255 21.73 11.56 -16.34
CA VAL A 255 22.24 11.57 -14.95
C VAL A 255 21.99 10.20 -14.33
N PRO A 256 22.86 9.20 -14.58
CA PRO A 256 22.65 7.83 -14.12
C PRO A 256 22.52 7.75 -12.59
N PHE A 257 21.64 6.86 -12.13
CA PHE A 257 21.53 6.57 -10.70
C PHE A 257 22.82 5.94 -10.17
N ARG A 258 23.19 6.28 -8.93
CA ARG A 258 24.36 5.77 -8.20
C ARG A 258 23.96 5.44 -6.76
N HIS A 259 22.93 4.63 -6.60
CA HIS A 259 22.44 4.17 -5.31
C HIS A 259 23.33 3.04 -4.78
N ALA A 260 24.24 3.38 -3.87
CA ALA A 260 25.11 2.45 -3.16
C ALA A 260 25.29 2.95 -1.72
N PRO A 261 24.28 2.75 -0.85
CA PRO A 261 24.23 3.37 0.46
C PRO A 261 25.40 2.91 1.34
N GLY A 262 26.24 3.85 1.75
CA GLY A 262 27.40 3.57 2.59
C GLY A 262 28.65 3.09 1.84
N LEU A 263 28.68 3.14 0.51
CA LEU A 263 29.85 2.78 -0.28
C LEU A 263 31.11 3.54 0.19
N SER A 264 32.19 2.82 0.44
CA SER A 264 33.47 3.39 0.86
C SER A 264 34.04 4.36 -0.17
N PHE A 265 34.57 5.51 0.27
CA PHE A 265 35.30 6.45 -0.59
C PHE A 265 36.60 5.89 -1.16
N SER A 266 37.12 4.80 -0.60
CA SER A 266 38.31 4.11 -1.11
C SER A 266 37.98 3.08 -2.19
N THR A 267 36.71 2.93 -2.58
CA THR A 267 36.32 2.00 -3.64
C THR A 267 37.03 2.34 -4.96
N PRO A 268 37.62 1.35 -5.65
CA PRO A 268 38.25 1.56 -6.95
C PRO A 268 37.22 1.64 -8.09
N VAL A 269 35.96 1.35 -7.80
CA VAL A 269 34.88 1.23 -8.79
C VAL A 269 33.60 1.92 -8.32
N ILE A 270 32.85 2.41 -9.29
CA ILE A 270 31.48 2.92 -9.07
C ILE A 270 30.47 1.88 -9.57
N PRO A 271 29.25 1.84 -9.00
CA PRO A 271 28.19 0.95 -9.49
C PRO A 271 27.95 1.12 -10.99
N GLY A 272 27.56 0.06 -11.69
CA GLY A 272 27.24 0.10 -13.12
C GLY A 272 25.96 0.89 -13.45
N GLU A 273 25.34 0.55 -14.58
CA GLU A 273 24.02 1.09 -14.93
C GLU A 273 22.98 0.63 -13.89
N GLN A 274 22.14 1.57 -13.43
CA GLN A 274 21.08 1.30 -12.45
C GLN A 274 19.75 1.85 -12.97
N LEU A 275 18.68 1.11 -12.68
CA LEU A 275 17.31 1.60 -12.78
C LEU A 275 16.81 1.93 -11.39
N ALA A 276 16.12 3.06 -11.22
CA ALA A 276 15.51 3.42 -9.96
C ALA A 276 14.16 2.69 -9.83
N LEU A 277 13.93 2.05 -8.69
CA LEU A 277 12.68 1.39 -8.34
C LEU A 277 12.03 2.13 -7.18
N PHE A 278 10.80 2.60 -7.39
CA PHE A 278 9.98 3.28 -6.40
C PHE A 278 8.77 2.42 -6.06
N HIS A 279 8.41 2.42 -4.77
CA HIS A 279 7.18 1.79 -4.28
C HIS A 279 6.23 2.88 -3.76
N ASP A 280 5.00 2.92 -4.26
CA ASP A 280 3.99 3.95 -3.97
C ASP A 280 4.54 5.39 -4.15
N ALA A 281 5.38 5.59 -5.16
CA ALA A 281 6.13 6.84 -5.41
C ALA A 281 7.03 7.32 -4.25
N GLY A 282 7.22 6.45 -3.24
CA GLY A 282 7.97 6.66 -2.00
C GLY A 282 9.48 6.64 -2.22
N ALA A 283 10.23 6.01 -1.32
CA ALA A 283 11.68 6.05 -1.43
C ALA A 283 12.21 5.22 -2.61
N MET A 284 13.40 5.62 -3.06
CA MET A 284 14.09 4.98 -4.17
C MET A 284 14.96 3.81 -3.67
N SER A 285 14.85 2.67 -4.36
CA SER A 285 15.86 1.61 -4.40
C SER A 285 16.41 1.49 -5.82
N ALA A 286 17.38 0.61 -6.07
CA ALA A 286 17.98 0.46 -7.39
C ALA A 286 18.10 -0.99 -7.85
N ILE A 287 17.69 -1.23 -9.10
CA ILE A 287 17.93 -2.48 -9.82
C ILE A 287 19.28 -2.35 -10.54
N ASN A 288 20.30 -3.00 -9.98
CA ASN A 288 21.65 -2.92 -10.51
C ASN A 288 21.82 -3.82 -11.74
N ARG A 289 22.45 -3.29 -12.78
CA ARG A 289 22.89 -4.11 -13.91
C ARG A 289 24.15 -4.88 -13.51
N ILE A 290 24.15 -6.19 -13.72
CA ILE A 290 25.35 -7.03 -13.57
C ILE A 290 25.65 -7.70 -14.90
N ASP A 291 26.62 -7.15 -15.63
CA ASP A 291 27.15 -7.63 -16.90
C ASP A 291 28.57 -8.21 -16.77
N SER A 292 29.29 -7.89 -15.69
CA SER A 292 30.62 -8.43 -15.41
C SER A 292 30.96 -8.42 -13.93
N ALA A 293 31.85 -9.32 -13.51
CA ALA A 293 32.39 -9.36 -12.14
C ALA A 293 33.02 -8.02 -11.72
N LYS A 294 33.55 -7.24 -12.66
CA LYS A 294 34.16 -5.92 -12.38
C LYS A 294 33.14 -4.90 -11.87
N HIS A 295 31.91 -4.92 -12.39
CA HIS A 295 30.83 -4.04 -11.93
C HIS A 295 30.18 -4.52 -10.63
N ALA A 296 30.57 -5.68 -10.10
CA ALA A 296 30.12 -6.20 -8.81
C ALA A 296 31.13 -5.95 -7.68
N ILE A 297 32.36 -5.49 -7.98
CA ILE A 297 33.41 -5.30 -6.96
C ILE A 297 32.97 -4.36 -5.83
N TRP A 298 32.18 -3.32 -6.13
CA TRP A 298 31.72 -2.34 -5.13
C TRP A 298 30.83 -2.96 -4.02
N PHE A 299 30.21 -4.12 -4.26
CA PHE A 299 29.44 -4.82 -3.22
C PHE A 299 30.32 -5.15 -2.01
N ASP A 300 31.60 -5.44 -2.23
CA ASP A 300 32.56 -5.76 -1.17
C ASP A 300 32.98 -4.55 -0.33
N TRP A 301 32.74 -3.33 -0.86
CA TRP A 301 33.16 -2.06 -0.28
C TRP A 301 32.03 -1.35 0.49
N MET A 302 30.93 -2.06 0.76
CA MET A 302 29.81 -1.56 1.57
C MET A 302 29.87 -2.13 3.00
N PRO A 303 29.35 -1.40 4.01
CA PRO A 303 29.24 -1.89 5.38
C PRO A 303 28.44 -3.21 5.49
N SER A 304 27.46 -3.40 4.61
CA SER A 304 26.66 -4.63 4.54
C SER A 304 27.46 -5.86 4.10
N ALA A 305 28.69 -5.68 3.61
CA ALA A 305 29.61 -6.77 3.27
C ALA A 305 30.22 -7.44 4.51
N LEU A 306 30.25 -6.75 5.67
CA LEU A 306 30.90 -7.24 6.88
C LEU A 306 30.55 -8.69 7.27
N PRO A 307 29.28 -9.13 7.34
CA PRO A 307 28.93 -10.51 7.72
C PRO A 307 29.57 -11.58 6.83
N TYR A 308 29.89 -11.26 5.57
CA TYR A 308 30.54 -12.18 4.63
C TYR A 308 32.07 -12.24 4.79
N HIS A 309 32.65 -11.27 5.53
CA HIS A 309 34.08 -11.27 5.89
C HIS A 309 34.34 -11.83 7.28
N THR A 310 33.37 -11.74 8.18
CA THR A 310 33.47 -12.35 9.51
C THR A 310 33.28 -13.86 9.43
N ASP A 311 32.30 -14.30 8.63
CA ASP A 311 31.92 -15.70 8.47
C ASP A 311 31.66 -16.05 7.01
N LYS A 312 31.52 -17.34 6.73
CA LYS A 312 31.17 -17.86 5.39
C LYS A 312 29.77 -18.47 5.44
N PRO A 313 28.70 -17.67 5.35
CA PRO A 313 27.34 -18.19 5.44
C PRO A 313 27.10 -19.19 4.30
N ALA A 314 26.53 -20.35 4.63
CA ALA A 314 26.12 -21.35 3.66
C ALA A 314 24.64 -21.19 3.28
N ARG A 315 23.84 -20.56 4.14
CA ARG A 315 22.44 -20.24 3.86
C ARG A 315 22.05 -18.83 4.35
N VAL A 316 21.49 -18.04 3.45
CA VAL A 316 21.10 -16.64 3.69
C VAL A 316 19.60 -16.47 3.47
N LEU A 317 18.92 -15.83 4.41
CA LEU A 317 17.53 -15.39 4.28
C LEU A 317 17.51 -13.87 4.08
N ILE A 318 16.80 -13.40 3.06
CA ILE A 318 16.64 -11.97 2.78
C ILE A 318 15.16 -11.59 2.90
N ALA A 319 14.87 -10.64 3.79
CA ALA A 319 13.53 -10.10 4.01
C ALA A 319 13.27 -8.92 3.05
N GLY A 320 12.42 -9.13 2.06
CA GLY A 320 12.10 -8.19 1.00
C GLY A 320 13.07 -8.27 -0.17
N ALA A 321 12.54 -8.25 -1.40
CA ALA A 321 13.37 -8.33 -2.60
C ALA A 321 14.10 -7.01 -2.89
N GLY A 322 13.46 -5.87 -2.58
CA GLY A 322 13.99 -4.54 -2.86
C GLY A 322 14.43 -4.39 -4.34
N GLY A 323 15.53 -3.71 -4.59
CA GLY A 323 16.14 -3.68 -5.94
C GLY A 323 16.96 -4.93 -6.30
N GLY A 324 17.03 -5.93 -5.42
CA GLY A 324 17.88 -7.12 -5.57
C GLY A 324 19.32 -6.97 -5.03
N MET A 325 19.67 -5.81 -4.46
CA MET A 325 21.04 -5.50 -4.02
C MET A 325 21.60 -6.51 -3.01
N ASP A 326 20.82 -6.87 -1.98
CA ASP A 326 21.26 -7.80 -0.94
C ASP A 326 21.48 -9.22 -1.49
N ALA A 327 20.62 -9.66 -2.42
CA ALA A 327 20.77 -10.95 -3.11
C ALA A 327 22.00 -10.96 -4.01
N GLN A 328 22.23 -9.90 -4.76
CA GLN A 328 23.43 -9.75 -5.60
C GLN A 328 24.72 -9.74 -4.76
N GLN A 329 24.71 -9.05 -3.61
CA GLN A 329 25.84 -9.04 -2.70
C GLN A 329 26.11 -10.44 -2.11
N ALA A 330 25.06 -11.15 -1.69
CA ALA A 330 25.17 -12.51 -1.18
C ALA A 330 25.76 -13.47 -2.22
N LEU A 331 25.30 -13.41 -3.47
CA LEU A 331 25.83 -14.24 -4.58
C LEU A 331 27.29 -13.96 -4.90
N MET A 332 27.71 -12.69 -4.76
CA MET A 332 29.06 -12.24 -5.08
C MET A 332 30.06 -12.58 -3.96
N LEU A 333 29.65 -12.47 -2.70
CA LEU A 333 30.54 -12.59 -1.54
C LEU A 333 30.46 -13.97 -0.86
N SER A 334 29.55 -14.85 -1.29
CA SER A 334 29.40 -16.18 -0.71
C SER A 334 28.97 -17.24 -1.74
N GLU A 335 29.12 -18.50 -1.35
CA GLU A 335 28.58 -19.66 -2.08
C GLU A 335 27.18 -20.08 -1.56
N ALA A 336 26.54 -19.22 -0.77
CA ALA A 336 25.32 -19.56 -0.03
C ALA A 336 24.12 -19.87 -0.93
N VAL A 337 23.21 -20.71 -0.42
CA VAL A 337 21.82 -20.76 -0.88
C VAL A 337 21.06 -19.58 -0.30
N ILE A 338 20.33 -18.86 -1.14
CA ILE A 338 19.69 -17.57 -0.82
C ILE A 338 18.18 -17.73 -0.97
N ASP A 339 17.48 -17.60 0.15
CA ASP A 339 16.02 -17.57 0.22
C ASP A 339 15.58 -16.09 0.32
N ILE A 340 14.82 -15.60 -0.65
CA ILE A 340 14.28 -14.23 -0.69
C ILE A 340 12.78 -14.29 -0.41
N VAL A 341 12.34 -13.62 0.66
CA VAL A 341 10.93 -13.61 1.06
C VAL A 341 10.35 -12.22 0.81
N GLU A 342 9.42 -12.11 -0.13
CA GLU A 342 8.81 -10.85 -0.57
C GLU A 342 7.28 -10.99 -0.63
N PRO A 343 6.51 -10.24 0.18
CA PRO A 343 5.06 -10.37 0.18
C PRO A 343 4.41 -9.95 -1.15
N ASP A 344 4.98 -8.99 -1.89
CA ASP A 344 4.41 -8.54 -3.17
C ASP A 344 4.86 -9.44 -4.34
N HIS A 345 3.94 -10.31 -4.78
CA HIS A 345 4.16 -11.18 -5.94
C HIS A 345 4.55 -10.39 -7.20
N GLN A 346 4.02 -9.19 -7.40
CA GLN A 346 4.40 -8.37 -8.56
C GLN A 346 5.83 -7.85 -8.45
N HIS A 347 6.31 -7.62 -7.23
CA HIS A 347 7.70 -7.25 -6.98
C HIS A 347 8.62 -8.42 -7.32
N ILE A 348 8.25 -9.64 -6.91
CA ILE A 348 8.97 -10.86 -7.33
C ILE A 348 9.00 -10.97 -8.86
N GLU A 349 7.85 -10.89 -9.55
CA GLU A 349 7.80 -10.93 -11.02
C GLU A 349 8.65 -9.82 -11.66
N LEU A 350 8.68 -8.63 -11.07
CA LEU A 350 9.47 -7.51 -11.57
C LEU A 350 10.97 -7.81 -11.51
N ILE A 351 11.47 -8.28 -10.36
CA ILE A 351 12.91 -8.51 -10.14
C ILE A 351 13.39 -9.80 -10.79
N ARG A 352 12.62 -10.89 -10.66
CA ARG A 352 12.97 -12.22 -11.13
C ARG A 352 12.67 -12.42 -12.61
N ASP A 353 11.50 -12.01 -13.07
CA ASP A 353 11.05 -12.36 -14.42
C ASP A 353 11.33 -11.24 -15.43
N ARG A 354 11.04 -9.98 -15.08
CA ARG A 354 11.20 -8.84 -16.00
C ARG A 354 12.62 -8.28 -16.02
N TYR A 355 13.23 -8.10 -14.85
CA TYR A 355 14.59 -7.57 -14.71
C TYR A 355 15.59 -8.62 -14.20
N GLY A 356 15.25 -9.91 -14.29
CA GLY A 356 16.11 -11.00 -13.84
C GLY A 356 17.39 -11.11 -14.65
N GLU A 357 17.32 -10.99 -15.97
CA GLU A 357 18.53 -10.97 -16.83
C GLU A 357 19.38 -9.71 -16.61
N TRP A 358 18.73 -8.58 -16.33
CA TRP A 358 19.42 -7.32 -16.05
C TRP A 358 20.22 -7.39 -14.76
N SER A 359 19.60 -7.95 -13.71
CA SER A 359 20.16 -8.02 -12.36
C SER A 359 20.97 -9.30 -12.09
N GLY A 360 20.87 -10.32 -12.94
CA GLY A 360 21.44 -11.64 -12.66
C GLY A 360 20.67 -12.43 -11.60
N LEU A 361 19.40 -12.07 -11.33
CA LEU A 361 18.53 -12.72 -10.34
C LEU A 361 17.38 -13.53 -10.96
N GLY A 362 17.39 -13.73 -12.27
CA GLY A 362 16.33 -14.50 -12.94
C GLY A 362 16.37 -15.99 -12.62
N ASP A 363 15.26 -16.69 -12.86
CA ASP A 363 15.08 -18.13 -12.57
C ASP A 363 16.15 -19.05 -13.19
N ARG A 364 16.81 -18.60 -14.25
CA ARG A 364 17.89 -19.33 -14.94
C ARG A 364 19.29 -18.81 -14.62
N ALA A 365 19.38 -17.74 -13.84
CA ALA A 365 20.64 -17.06 -13.58
C ALA A 365 21.49 -17.82 -12.55
N ASP A 366 20.88 -18.28 -11.46
CA ASP A 366 21.60 -19.02 -10.42
C ASP A 366 20.67 -19.98 -9.64
N PRO A 367 20.96 -21.30 -9.60
CA PRO A 367 20.13 -22.27 -8.87
C PRO A 367 20.16 -22.08 -7.34
N ARG A 368 21.04 -21.22 -6.82
CA ARG A 368 21.13 -20.92 -5.39
C ARG A 368 20.03 -19.97 -4.90
N ILE A 369 19.27 -19.34 -5.79
CA ILE A 369 18.25 -18.34 -5.42
C ILE A 369 16.87 -18.96 -5.41
N SER A 370 16.09 -18.72 -4.36
CA SER A 370 14.68 -19.09 -4.28
C SER A 370 13.85 -17.90 -3.80
N PHE A 371 12.78 -17.57 -4.53
CA PHE A 371 11.83 -16.53 -4.15
C PHE A 371 10.57 -17.13 -3.51
N TYR A 372 10.13 -16.56 -2.40
CA TYR A 372 8.93 -16.97 -1.68
C TYR A 372 7.99 -15.77 -1.51
N SER A 373 6.73 -15.94 -1.91
CA SER A 373 5.70 -14.91 -1.73
C SER A 373 5.02 -15.07 -0.38
N ALA A 374 5.55 -14.37 0.63
CA ALA A 374 5.05 -14.39 2.00
C ALA A 374 5.61 -13.19 2.81
N ASP A 375 5.02 -12.89 3.96
CA ASP A 375 5.70 -12.08 4.98
C ASP A 375 6.78 -12.94 5.67
N ILE A 376 7.93 -12.34 6.04
CA ILE A 376 9.03 -13.09 6.69
C ILE A 376 8.59 -13.85 7.94
N ARG A 377 7.67 -13.28 8.73
CA ARG A 377 7.19 -13.94 9.95
C ARG A 377 6.30 -15.13 9.64
N GLU A 378 5.45 -14.99 8.62
CA GLU A 378 4.62 -16.09 8.13
C GLU A 378 5.50 -17.22 7.58
N TYR A 379 6.49 -16.87 6.75
CA TYR A 379 7.44 -17.82 6.19
C TYR A 379 8.19 -18.61 7.26
N LEU A 380 8.79 -17.92 8.23
CA LEU A 380 9.56 -18.57 9.30
C LEU A 380 8.67 -19.42 10.21
N SER A 381 7.44 -18.98 10.53
CA SER A 381 6.53 -19.76 11.36
C SER A 381 6.09 -21.10 10.75
N GLN A 382 6.28 -21.26 9.43
CA GLN A 382 5.94 -22.48 8.67
C GLN A 382 7.19 -23.28 8.24
N SER A 383 8.39 -22.82 8.61
CA SER A 383 9.66 -23.40 8.18
C SER A 383 10.46 -23.88 9.37
N ASP A 384 11.11 -25.05 9.28
CA ASP A 384 12.09 -25.51 10.29
C ASP A 384 13.54 -25.18 9.88
N VAL A 385 13.72 -24.47 8.76
CA VAL A 385 15.04 -24.14 8.21
C VAL A 385 15.77 -23.16 9.14
N ARG A 386 17.07 -23.38 9.32
CA ARG A 386 17.97 -22.46 10.01
C ARG A 386 18.90 -21.76 9.01
N TYR A 387 19.24 -20.53 9.32
CA TYR A 387 20.03 -19.64 8.48
C TYR A 387 21.30 -19.20 9.20
N ASP A 388 22.39 -19.05 8.45
CA ASP A 388 23.65 -18.49 8.95
C ASP A 388 23.59 -16.96 8.93
N LEU A 389 22.77 -16.39 8.05
CA LEU A 389 22.59 -14.96 7.92
C LEU A 389 21.14 -14.63 7.59
N ILE A 390 20.50 -13.82 8.42
CA ILE A 390 19.18 -13.24 8.17
C ILE A 390 19.36 -11.75 7.93
N ILE A 391 19.05 -11.28 6.72
CA ILE A 391 19.16 -9.88 6.31
C ILE A 391 17.77 -9.26 6.34
N LEU A 392 17.58 -8.31 7.25
CA LEU A 392 16.44 -7.40 7.23
C LEU A 392 16.85 -6.19 6.40
N ALA A 393 16.51 -6.24 5.11
CA ALA A 393 16.84 -5.20 4.16
C ALA A 393 16.34 -3.84 4.64
N GLY A 394 17.17 -2.81 4.44
CA GLY A 394 16.84 -1.46 4.85
C GLY A 394 15.64 -0.94 4.06
N GLY A 395 14.47 -0.93 4.68
CA GLY A 395 13.29 -0.30 4.10
C GLY A 395 13.53 1.17 3.75
N GLU A 396 12.71 1.66 2.82
CA GLU A 396 12.62 3.00 2.24
C GLU A 396 13.29 4.16 3.02
N ALA A 397 14.13 4.94 2.35
CA ALA A 397 14.67 6.23 2.82
C ALA A 397 13.59 7.32 2.85
N GLY A 398 13.00 7.61 4.01
CA GLY A 398 12.07 8.73 4.17
C GLY A 398 12.70 9.87 4.98
N THR A 399 12.75 11.07 4.41
CA THR A 399 13.45 12.24 4.99
C THR A 399 12.62 13.06 5.99
N ALA A 400 11.35 12.74 6.24
CA ALA A 400 10.43 13.68 6.92
C ALA A 400 9.88 13.24 8.29
N GLY A 401 10.44 12.22 8.96
CA GLY A 401 9.92 11.75 10.26
C GLY A 401 8.52 11.13 10.25
N LEU A 402 7.81 11.21 9.11
CA LEU A 402 6.51 10.62 8.84
C LEU A 402 6.55 9.08 8.98
N GLN A 403 7.62 8.42 8.53
CA GLN A 403 7.81 6.96 8.67
C GLN A 403 7.76 6.40 10.11
N SER A 404 7.83 7.26 11.15
CA SER A 404 7.68 6.82 12.55
C SER A 404 6.29 6.28 12.88
N LEU A 405 5.29 6.57 12.05
CA LEU A 405 3.91 6.11 12.17
C LEU A 405 3.64 4.78 11.43
N ASP A 406 4.62 4.25 10.68
CA ASP A 406 4.46 2.97 9.99
C ASP A 406 4.68 1.80 10.95
N THR A 407 3.72 0.87 10.96
CA THR A 407 3.83 -0.38 11.71
C THR A 407 4.75 -1.36 10.99
N ARG A 408 6.00 -1.47 11.45
CA ARG A 408 6.96 -2.45 10.93
C ARG A 408 6.93 -3.74 11.76
N TYR A 409 6.15 -4.72 11.32
CA TYR A 409 6.01 -6.01 12.02
C TYR A 409 7.31 -6.82 12.06
N ALA A 410 8.21 -6.61 11.08
CA ALA A 410 9.53 -7.22 11.05
C ALA A 410 10.50 -6.72 12.14
N HIS A 411 10.19 -5.62 12.82
CA HIS A 411 11.05 -5.01 13.86
C HIS A 411 10.36 -4.99 15.24
N THR A 412 9.88 -6.15 15.68
CA THR A 412 9.30 -6.34 17.02
C THR A 412 10.14 -7.30 17.84
N VAL A 413 10.00 -7.26 19.18
CA VAL A 413 10.67 -8.22 20.08
C VAL A 413 10.33 -9.66 19.69
N ASN A 414 9.06 -9.95 19.42
CA ASN A 414 8.60 -11.28 19.01
C ASN A 414 9.21 -11.69 17.66
N ALA A 415 9.27 -10.78 16.68
CA ALA A 415 9.90 -11.08 15.39
C ALA A 415 11.39 -11.40 15.55
N TYR A 416 12.13 -10.62 16.35
CA TYR A 416 13.53 -10.88 16.61
C TYR A 416 13.77 -12.20 17.35
N ARG A 417 12.87 -12.58 18.27
CA ARG A 417 12.94 -13.90 18.93
C ARG A 417 12.74 -15.03 17.92
N GLU A 418 11.81 -14.88 16.99
CA GLU A 418 11.62 -15.82 15.89
C GLU A 418 12.88 -15.94 15.04
N TYR A 419 13.47 -14.80 14.64
CA TYR A 419 14.70 -14.80 13.84
C TYR A 419 15.85 -15.50 14.58
N LEU A 420 16.04 -15.23 15.88
CA LEU A 420 17.05 -15.89 16.71
C LEU A 420 16.81 -17.41 16.81
N TYR A 421 15.55 -17.85 16.83
CA TYR A 421 15.22 -19.28 16.85
C TYR A 421 15.61 -19.98 15.53
N HIS A 422 15.50 -19.27 14.41
CA HIS A 422 15.89 -19.73 13.07
C HIS A 422 17.36 -19.45 12.71
N LEU A 423 18.18 -18.94 13.62
CA LEU A 423 19.63 -18.85 13.39
C LEU A 423 20.33 -20.18 13.69
N THR A 424 21.43 -20.42 12.98
CA THR A 424 22.45 -21.38 13.41
C THR A 424 23.21 -20.85 14.63
N THR A 425 24.05 -21.68 15.25
CA THR A 425 24.74 -21.32 16.51
C THR A 425 25.64 -20.09 16.36
N ASP A 426 26.27 -19.95 15.19
CA ASP A 426 27.16 -18.83 14.85
C ASP A 426 26.51 -17.86 13.85
N GLY A 427 25.19 -17.96 13.69
CA GLY A 427 24.44 -17.17 12.70
C GLY A 427 24.16 -15.74 13.15
N HIS A 428 24.01 -14.83 12.19
CA HIS A 428 23.82 -13.40 12.43
C HIS A 428 22.51 -12.86 11.88
N ILE A 429 21.93 -11.88 12.58
CA ILE A 429 20.87 -11.03 12.04
C ILE A 429 21.48 -9.69 11.68
N VAL A 430 21.35 -9.28 10.43
CA VAL A 430 21.83 -7.99 9.93
C VAL A 430 20.63 -7.10 9.62
N ILE A 431 20.65 -5.89 10.18
CA ILE A 431 19.59 -4.90 10.01
C ILE A 431 20.21 -3.65 9.41
N THR A 432 19.84 -3.34 8.17
CA THR A 432 20.26 -2.10 7.52
C THR A 432 19.23 -1.02 7.80
N SER A 433 19.66 0.20 8.14
CA SER A 433 18.75 1.31 8.43
C SER A 433 19.38 2.65 8.11
N TRP A 434 18.55 3.59 7.63
CA TRP A 434 18.98 4.95 7.32
C TRP A 434 19.43 5.70 8.57
N LEU A 435 20.53 6.42 8.44
CA LEU A 435 21.04 7.28 9.51
C LEU A 435 20.09 8.46 9.71
N GLN A 436 19.58 8.61 10.93
CA GLN A 436 18.72 9.73 11.32
C GLN A 436 19.45 10.64 12.32
N LEU A 437 19.24 11.95 12.18
CA LEU A 437 19.76 12.97 13.08
C LEU A 437 18.58 13.80 13.63
N PRO A 438 18.19 13.63 14.92
CA PRO A 438 18.78 12.71 15.92
C PRO A 438 18.41 11.24 15.66
N PRO A 439 19.22 10.28 16.17
CA PRO A 439 18.95 8.86 15.99
C PRO A 439 17.68 8.46 16.77
N ARG A 440 16.69 7.88 16.07
CA ARG A 440 15.44 7.40 16.67
C ARG A 440 15.19 5.93 16.37
N THR A 441 15.15 5.57 15.09
CA THR A 441 14.85 4.19 14.65
C THR A 441 15.88 3.18 15.17
N VAL A 442 17.17 3.49 15.03
CA VAL A 442 18.27 2.61 15.45
C VAL A 442 18.23 2.33 16.96
N LEU A 443 17.94 3.35 17.78
CA LEU A 443 17.83 3.16 19.24
C LEU A 443 16.70 2.19 19.60
N LYS A 444 15.55 2.32 18.92
CA LYS A 444 14.41 1.41 19.12
C LYS A 444 14.73 0.00 18.65
N GLN A 445 15.41 -0.17 17.50
CA GLN A 445 15.82 -1.47 17.00
C GLN A 445 16.80 -2.17 17.95
N VAL A 446 17.82 -1.46 18.43
CA VAL A 446 18.79 -1.99 19.41
C VAL A 446 18.09 -2.35 20.73
N ALA A 447 17.18 -1.52 21.22
CA ALA A 447 16.42 -1.81 22.43
C ALA A 447 15.54 -3.07 22.27
N SER A 448 14.82 -3.20 21.16
CA SER A 448 14.03 -4.38 20.84
C SER A 448 14.88 -5.64 20.71
N ALA A 449 16.05 -5.54 20.06
CA ALA A 449 16.99 -6.66 19.92
C ALA A 449 17.57 -7.08 21.29
N ALA A 450 17.98 -6.11 22.11
CA ALA A 450 18.46 -6.39 23.46
C ALA A 450 17.39 -7.05 24.34
N GLN A 451 16.12 -6.65 24.20
CA GLN A 451 15.02 -7.30 24.90
C GLN A 451 14.80 -8.74 24.41
N ALA A 452 14.80 -8.98 23.09
CA ALA A 452 14.66 -10.32 22.51
C ALA A 452 15.77 -11.27 23.00
N LEU A 453 17.02 -10.79 23.06
CA LEU A 453 18.15 -11.56 23.59
C LEU A 453 17.97 -11.92 25.08
N ARG A 454 17.50 -10.97 25.92
CA ARG A 454 17.22 -11.24 27.34
C ARG A 454 16.12 -12.29 27.52
N GLU A 455 15.05 -12.19 26.73
CA GLU A 455 13.94 -13.15 26.77
C GLU A 455 14.36 -14.55 26.29
N ASN A 456 15.44 -14.65 25.50
CA ASN A 456 16.10 -15.89 25.12
C ASN A 456 17.24 -16.31 26.09
N GLY A 457 17.30 -15.72 27.29
CA GLY A 457 18.22 -16.13 28.35
C GLY A 457 19.62 -15.50 28.32
N ILE A 458 19.88 -14.54 27.43
CA ILE A 458 21.19 -13.86 27.35
C ILE A 458 21.23 -12.71 28.36
N ALA A 459 21.98 -12.91 29.44
CA ALA A 459 22.09 -11.94 30.55
C ALA A 459 22.72 -10.59 30.12
N ASN A 460 23.71 -10.62 29.22
CA ASN A 460 24.43 -9.44 28.73
C ASN A 460 24.28 -9.27 27.21
N PRO A 461 23.18 -8.68 26.71
CA PRO A 461 22.94 -8.51 25.28
C PRO A 461 24.01 -7.71 24.55
N GLY A 462 24.69 -6.78 25.22
CA GLY A 462 25.73 -5.94 24.62
C GLY A 462 26.91 -6.73 24.04
N ASN A 463 27.14 -7.96 24.51
CA ASN A 463 28.19 -8.84 23.96
C ASN A 463 27.78 -9.52 22.65
N ASN A 464 26.52 -9.43 22.26
CA ASN A 464 25.92 -10.08 21.09
C ASN A 464 25.33 -9.07 20.11
N LEU A 465 25.62 -7.78 20.29
CA LEU A 465 25.11 -6.70 19.45
C LEU A 465 26.26 -5.84 18.95
N MET A 466 26.31 -5.62 17.65
CA MET A 466 27.25 -4.70 17.01
C MET A 466 26.46 -3.62 16.26
N LEU A 467 26.82 -2.36 16.48
CA LEU A 467 26.26 -1.23 15.74
C LEU A 467 27.36 -0.59 14.91
N ILE A 468 27.17 -0.60 13.59
CA ILE A 468 28.10 -0.01 12.63
C ILE A 468 27.41 1.18 12.01
N ARG A 469 28.14 2.29 11.92
CA ARG A 469 27.67 3.52 11.28
C ARG A 469 28.56 3.83 10.10
N SER A 470 27.97 3.96 8.92
CA SER A 470 28.60 4.58 7.77
C SER A 470 28.33 6.09 7.73
N LEU A 471 28.98 6.76 6.79
CA LEU A 471 28.60 8.11 6.43
C LEU A 471 27.20 8.11 5.79
N GLN A 472 26.47 9.19 5.98
CA GLN A 472 25.23 9.45 5.24
C GLN A 472 25.65 9.95 3.85
N THR A 473 25.67 9.04 2.89
CA THR A 473 26.02 9.29 1.48
C THR A 473 24.78 9.44 0.63
#